data_AF-A0A920GTQ4-F1
#
_entry.id   AF-A0A920GTQ4-F1
#
_cell.length_a   1.000
_cell.length_b   1.000
_cell.length_c   1.000
_cell.angle_alpha   90.00
_cell.angle_beta   90.00
_cell.angle_gamma   90.00
#
_symmetry.space_group_name_H-M   'P 1'
#
loop_
_entity.id
_entity.type
_entity.pdbx_description
1 polymer ?
#
loop_
_entity_poly.entity_id
_entity_poly.type
_entity_poly.pdbx_seq_one_letter_code
_entity_poly.pdbx_strand_id
1 'polypeptide(L)'
;MSDWVVTSSIAKEIIEDLHFEGKKILWAPDKYLGSYLQKETGADMILWDSACVVHEEFKSNGIKDLKALHPDAGVLVHPESPPEVIEMADAVGSTSHLIKASKELDFDKFIVATDKSIFYKMSQFSPNKEFFEAPTGGVGSSCKSCAHCPWMGLNSLYNLDKCVLELNNEIQIRRKPYQIS
;
A
#
# COMPACT_ATOMS: atom_id res chain seq x y z
N MET A 1 18.29 -1.19 14.14
CA MET A 1 17.61 -0.47 15.25
C MET A 1 17.02 0.78 14.65
N SER A 2 15.82 1.17 15.03
CA SER A 2 15.11 2.33 14.48
C SER A 2 14.76 3.28 15.62
N ASP A 3 14.84 4.58 15.39
CA ASP A 3 14.40 5.61 16.35
C ASP A 3 12.88 5.82 16.27
N TRP A 4 12.32 5.69 15.07
CA TRP A 4 10.89 5.84 14.79
C TRP A 4 10.36 4.66 14.00
N VAL A 5 9.09 4.32 14.23
CA VAL A 5 8.35 3.31 13.46
C VAL A 5 7.07 3.96 12.97
N VAL A 6 6.81 3.85 11.67
CA VAL A 6 5.70 4.53 11.00
C VAL A 6 4.90 3.56 10.15
N THR A 7 3.67 3.97 9.82
CA THR A 7 2.84 3.34 8.79
C THR A 7 2.60 4.34 7.67
N SER A 8 2.11 3.87 6.52
CA SER A 8 1.76 4.74 5.39
C SER A 8 0.72 5.81 5.73
N SER A 9 -0.03 5.67 6.83
CA SER A 9 -1.01 6.66 7.28
C SER A 9 -0.44 7.82 8.09
N ILE A 10 0.68 7.63 8.79
CA ILE A 10 1.28 8.65 9.68
C ILE A 10 2.67 9.11 9.23
N ALA A 11 3.25 8.44 8.23
CA ALA A 11 4.63 8.70 7.82
C ALA A 11 4.84 10.14 7.35
N LYS A 12 3.87 10.75 6.64
CA LYS A 12 4.00 12.13 6.15
C LYS A 12 4.16 13.12 7.31
N GLU A 13 3.24 13.10 8.27
CA GLU A 13 3.24 14.00 9.43
C GLU A 13 4.57 13.91 10.21
N ILE A 14 5.04 12.69 10.49
CA ILE A 14 6.29 12.47 11.23
C ILE A 14 7.51 12.95 10.44
N ILE A 15 7.55 12.73 9.12
CA ILE A 15 8.67 13.16 8.28
C ILE A 15 8.69 14.69 8.14
N GLU A 16 7.53 15.33 8.06
CA GLU A 16 7.41 16.80 8.05
C GLU A 16 7.95 17.41 9.35
N ASP A 17 7.60 16.85 10.50
CA ASP A 17 8.11 17.30 11.81
C ASP A 17 9.63 17.14 11.90
N LEU A 18 10.17 15.97 11.51
CA LEU A 18 11.61 15.72 11.51
C LEU A 18 12.36 16.63 10.52
N HIS A 19 11.74 16.94 9.37
CA HIS A 19 12.30 17.87 8.40
C HIS A 19 12.32 19.30 8.95
N PHE A 20 11.26 19.74 9.63
CA PHE A 20 11.19 21.04 10.30
C PHE A 20 12.28 21.19 11.37
N GLU A 21 12.60 20.10 12.08
CA GLU A 21 13.72 20.04 13.02
C GLU A 21 15.12 19.97 12.33
N GLY A 22 15.19 19.92 11.01
CA GLY A 22 16.43 19.82 10.25
C GLY A 22 17.14 18.47 10.38
N LYS A 23 16.41 17.40 10.70
CA LYS A 23 16.98 16.05 10.83
C LYS A 23 17.22 15.43 9.45
N LYS A 24 18.33 14.69 9.32
CA LYS A 24 18.55 13.78 8.20
C LYS A 24 17.91 12.43 8.51
N ILE A 25 17.24 11.84 7.53
CA ILE A 25 16.42 10.65 7.75
C ILE A 25 16.98 9.48 6.93
N LEU A 26 17.18 8.34 7.59
CA LEU A 26 17.38 7.05 6.92
C LEU A 26 16.03 6.33 6.87
N TRP A 27 15.55 6.03 5.66
CA TRP A 27 14.25 5.44 5.42
C TRP A 27 14.35 3.99 4.95
N ALA A 28 13.53 3.11 5.55
CA ALA A 28 13.43 1.70 5.20
C ALA A 28 12.05 1.13 5.60
N PRO A 29 11.62 0.01 4.97
CA PRO A 29 12.28 -0.67 3.86
C PRO A 29 11.84 -0.14 2.48
N ASP A 30 10.62 0.40 2.35
CA ASP A 30 10.02 0.63 1.03
C ASP A 30 10.50 1.94 0.37
N LYS A 31 11.22 1.82 -0.74
CA LYS A 31 11.79 2.94 -1.50
C LYS A 31 10.75 3.77 -2.22
N TYR A 32 9.60 3.19 -2.61
CA TYR A 32 8.56 3.93 -3.33
C TYR A 32 7.80 4.84 -2.38
N LEU A 33 7.41 4.34 -1.20
CA LEU A 33 6.85 5.16 -0.14
C LEU A 33 7.85 6.23 0.32
N GLY A 34 9.14 5.86 0.46
CA GLY A 34 10.20 6.81 0.81
C GLY A 34 10.37 7.92 -0.23
N SER A 35 10.38 7.57 -1.52
CA SER A 35 10.49 8.53 -2.62
C SER A 35 9.27 9.43 -2.71
N TYR A 36 8.08 8.88 -2.49
CA TYR A 36 6.83 9.64 -2.41
C TYR A 36 6.90 10.69 -1.28
N LEU A 37 7.28 10.28 -0.07
CA LEU A 37 7.41 11.17 1.09
C LEU A 37 8.49 12.23 0.87
N GLN A 38 9.64 11.87 0.31
CA GLN A 38 10.69 12.83 -0.03
C GLN A 38 10.20 13.88 -1.02
N LYS A 39 9.43 13.49 -2.04
CA LYS A 39 8.84 14.42 -3.01
C LYS A 39 7.80 15.34 -2.36
N GLU A 40 6.95 14.78 -1.50
CA GLU A 40 5.86 15.52 -0.84
C GLU A 40 6.36 16.51 0.22
N THR A 41 7.43 16.17 0.93
CA THR A 41 7.90 16.93 2.10
C THR A 41 9.16 17.74 1.84
N GLY A 42 9.95 17.39 0.81
CA GLY A 42 11.25 17.99 0.55
C GLY A 42 12.37 17.54 1.53
N ALA A 43 12.11 16.53 2.36
CA ALA A 43 13.05 16.08 3.37
C ALA A 43 14.36 15.48 2.81
N ASP A 44 15.48 15.72 3.50
CA ASP A 44 16.78 15.09 3.21
C ASP A 44 16.76 13.63 3.71
N MET A 45 16.46 12.71 2.79
CA MET A 45 16.25 11.30 3.06
C MET A 45 17.21 10.43 2.26
N ILE A 46 17.81 9.44 2.93
CA ILE A 46 18.52 8.32 2.30
C ILE A 46 17.57 7.11 2.31
N LEU A 47 17.31 6.53 1.13
CA LEU A 47 16.33 5.45 0.97
C LEU A 47 17.03 4.10 0.85
N TRP A 48 16.57 3.11 1.62
CA TRP A 48 16.97 1.72 1.44
C TRP A 48 16.36 1.14 0.16
N ASP A 49 17.16 0.47 -0.67
CA ASP A 49 16.70 -0.10 -1.96
C ASP A 49 15.94 -1.42 -1.75
N SER A 50 14.70 -1.32 -1.29
CA SER A 50 13.74 -2.43 -1.32
C SER A 50 12.32 -1.95 -1.59
N ALA A 51 11.45 -2.84 -2.03
CA ALA A 51 10.07 -2.51 -2.36
C ALA A 51 9.13 -3.68 -2.04
N CYS A 52 7.84 -3.38 -1.87
CA CYS A 52 6.81 -4.41 -1.80
C CYS A 52 6.63 -5.10 -3.17
N VAL A 53 6.81 -6.42 -3.21
CA VAL A 53 6.67 -7.22 -4.44
C VAL A 53 5.28 -7.08 -5.07
N VAL A 54 4.22 -6.93 -4.27
CA VAL A 54 2.85 -6.80 -4.79
C VAL A 54 2.66 -5.45 -5.48
N HIS A 55 3.12 -4.37 -4.86
CA HIS A 55 2.93 -3.02 -5.40
C HIS A 55 3.90 -2.69 -6.55
N GLU A 56 5.10 -3.30 -6.59
CA GLU A 56 6.05 -3.13 -7.69
C GLU A 56 5.57 -3.75 -9.01
N GLU A 57 4.69 -4.76 -8.95
CA GLU A 57 4.17 -5.42 -10.13
C GLU A 57 3.16 -4.56 -10.91
N PHE A 58 2.60 -3.48 -10.34
CA PHE A 58 1.68 -2.61 -11.06
C PHE A 58 2.37 -1.94 -12.25
N LYS A 59 1.82 -2.12 -13.45
CA LYS A 59 2.35 -1.51 -14.69
C LYS A 59 1.49 -0.33 -15.10
N SER A 60 2.14 0.81 -15.32
CA SER A 60 1.50 2.05 -15.76
C SER A 60 0.67 1.84 -17.04
N ASN A 61 1.18 1.03 -17.98
CA ASN A 61 0.46 0.69 -19.22
C ASN A 61 -0.87 -0.04 -18.98
N GLY A 62 -0.93 -0.95 -18.01
CA GLY A 62 -2.17 -1.69 -17.76
C GLY A 62 -3.27 -0.80 -17.13
N ILE A 63 -2.88 0.19 -16.33
CA ILE A 63 -3.81 1.21 -15.83
C ILE A 63 -4.26 2.12 -16.98
N LYS A 64 -3.37 2.50 -17.90
CA LYS A 64 -3.73 3.27 -19.11
C LYS A 64 -4.74 2.52 -19.97
N ASP A 65 -4.54 1.22 -20.18
CA ASP A 65 -5.47 0.38 -20.94
C ASP A 65 -6.86 0.33 -20.27
N LEU A 66 -6.92 0.16 -18.94
CA LEU A 66 -8.20 0.22 -18.21
C LEU A 66 -8.84 1.60 -18.26
N LYS A 67 -8.06 2.69 -18.11
CA LYS A 67 -8.58 4.05 -18.22
C LYS A 67 -9.07 4.35 -19.63
N ALA A 68 -8.48 3.76 -20.67
CA ALA A 68 -8.98 3.87 -22.04
C ALA A 68 -10.35 3.18 -22.22
N LEU A 69 -10.60 2.07 -21.51
CA LEU A 69 -11.89 1.38 -21.48
C LEU A 69 -12.93 2.08 -20.58
N HIS A 70 -12.47 2.71 -19.51
CA HIS A 70 -13.28 3.40 -18.51
C HIS A 70 -12.74 4.84 -18.30
N PRO A 71 -12.94 5.74 -19.27
CA PRO A 71 -12.38 7.10 -19.21
C PRO A 71 -12.97 7.94 -18.06
N ASP A 72 -14.15 7.55 -17.58
CA ASP A 72 -14.88 8.13 -16.45
C ASP A 72 -14.46 7.57 -15.08
N ALA A 73 -13.59 6.57 -15.01
CA ALA A 73 -13.21 5.96 -13.74
C ALA A 73 -12.11 6.74 -13.02
N GLY A 74 -12.27 7.04 -11.73
CA GLY A 74 -11.20 7.57 -10.89
C GLY A 74 -10.09 6.54 -10.63
N VAL A 75 -8.87 6.96 -10.31
CA VAL A 75 -7.72 6.08 -10.07
C VAL A 75 -7.24 6.22 -8.63
N LEU A 76 -7.26 5.12 -7.87
CA LEU A 76 -6.84 5.05 -6.47
C LEU A 76 -5.56 4.24 -6.35
N VAL A 77 -4.50 4.81 -5.78
CA VAL A 77 -3.16 4.20 -5.79
C VAL A 77 -2.54 4.16 -4.40
N HIS A 78 -1.93 3.04 -4.02
CA HIS A 78 -1.13 2.96 -2.81
C HIS A 78 0.27 3.59 -3.04
N PRO A 79 0.83 4.38 -2.09
CA PRO A 79 2.11 5.08 -2.26
C PRO A 79 3.35 4.17 -2.38
N GLU A 80 3.20 2.86 -2.15
CA GLU A 80 4.23 1.86 -2.45
C GLU A 80 4.31 1.49 -3.95
N SER A 81 3.45 2.08 -4.79
CA SER A 81 3.43 1.82 -6.23
C SER A 81 4.55 2.61 -6.95
N PRO A 82 4.98 2.16 -8.14
CA PRO A 82 5.96 2.90 -8.95
C PRO A 82 5.52 4.34 -9.27
N PRO A 83 6.45 5.30 -9.43
CA PRO A 83 6.12 6.71 -9.68
C PRO A 83 5.19 6.93 -10.88
N GLU A 84 5.37 6.18 -11.97
CA GLU A 84 4.52 6.27 -13.15
C GLU A 84 3.05 5.91 -12.87
N VAL A 85 2.80 5.05 -11.88
CA VAL A 85 1.46 4.66 -11.43
C VAL A 85 0.87 5.73 -10.53
N ILE A 86 1.69 6.28 -9.60
CA ILE A 86 1.30 7.39 -8.72
C ILE A 86 0.88 8.62 -9.54
N GLU A 87 1.59 8.93 -10.63
CA GLU A 87 1.29 10.09 -11.49
C GLU A 87 -0.07 10.02 -12.19
N MET A 88 -0.68 8.84 -12.29
CA MET A 88 -2.02 8.67 -12.88
C MET A 88 -3.15 8.69 -11.85
N ALA A 89 -2.83 8.84 -10.57
CA ALA A 89 -3.78 8.70 -9.48
C ALA A 89 -4.63 9.97 -9.29
N ASP A 90 -5.92 9.78 -9.08
CA ASP A 90 -6.85 10.80 -8.57
C ASP A 90 -6.76 10.90 -7.03
N ALA A 91 -6.35 9.82 -6.34
CA ALA A 91 -5.95 9.85 -4.94
C ALA A 91 -4.86 8.82 -4.62
N VAL A 92 -3.92 9.22 -3.74
CA VAL A 92 -2.79 8.40 -3.29
C VAL A 92 -2.81 8.30 -1.77
N GLY A 93 -2.75 7.08 -1.23
CA GLY A 93 -2.68 6.92 0.23
C GLY A 93 -2.75 5.48 0.74
N SER A 94 -2.77 5.35 2.07
CA SER A 94 -2.97 4.07 2.76
C SER A 94 -4.32 3.43 2.40
N THR A 95 -4.48 2.14 2.67
CA THR A 95 -5.77 1.44 2.45
C THR A 95 -6.97 2.19 3.03
N SER A 96 -6.87 2.68 4.27
CA SER A 96 -7.94 3.44 4.91
C SER A 96 -8.21 4.77 4.19
N HIS A 97 -7.16 5.42 3.70
CA HIS A 97 -7.30 6.64 2.89
C HIS A 97 -8.01 6.34 1.56
N LEU A 98 -7.64 5.26 0.85
CA LEU A 98 -8.28 4.90 -0.41
C LEU A 98 -9.76 4.55 -0.25
N ILE A 99 -10.13 3.85 0.84
CA ILE A 99 -11.55 3.58 1.16
C ILE A 99 -12.31 4.89 1.42
N LYS A 100 -11.69 5.86 2.10
CA LYS A 100 -12.29 7.18 2.32
C LYS A 100 -12.43 7.96 1.00
N ALA A 101 -11.38 7.99 0.19
CA ALA A 101 -11.36 8.65 -1.11
C ALA A 101 -12.42 8.08 -2.06
N SER A 102 -12.64 6.76 -2.06
CA SER A 102 -13.68 6.14 -2.88
C SER A 102 -15.09 6.59 -2.50
N LYS A 103 -15.31 7.07 -1.27
CA LYS A 103 -16.58 7.66 -0.84
C LYS A 103 -16.70 9.12 -1.24
N GLU A 104 -15.64 9.89 -1.03
CA GLU A 104 -15.63 11.36 -1.17
C GLU A 104 -15.50 11.85 -2.61
N LEU A 105 -14.76 11.13 -3.46
CA LEU A 105 -14.57 11.52 -4.86
C LEU A 105 -15.82 11.24 -5.70
N ASP A 106 -16.12 12.15 -6.62
CA ASP A 106 -17.30 12.11 -7.48
C ASP A 106 -17.04 11.31 -8.77
N PHE A 107 -16.80 10.00 -8.60
CA PHE A 107 -16.72 9.03 -9.69
C PHE A 107 -17.64 7.84 -9.41
N ASP A 108 -18.32 7.35 -10.44
CA ASP A 108 -19.14 6.13 -10.34
C ASP A 108 -18.28 4.85 -10.44
N LYS A 109 -17.08 4.97 -11.00
CA LYS A 109 -16.14 3.87 -11.25
C LYS A 109 -14.77 4.20 -10.69
N PHE A 110 -14.06 3.20 -10.18
CA PHE A 110 -12.70 3.35 -9.69
C PHE A 110 -11.78 2.23 -10.19
N ILE A 111 -10.61 2.58 -10.68
CA ILE A 111 -9.49 1.67 -10.90
C ILE A 111 -8.61 1.72 -9.64
N VAL A 112 -8.38 0.59 -9.01
CA VAL A 112 -7.70 0.52 -7.70
C VAL A 112 -6.40 -0.27 -7.84
N ALA A 113 -5.26 0.41 -7.64
CA ALA A 113 -3.91 -0.14 -7.64
C ALA A 113 -3.41 -0.36 -6.21
N THR A 114 -3.89 -1.43 -5.59
CA THR A 114 -3.47 -1.95 -4.28
C THR A 114 -3.92 -3.40 -4.12
N ASP A 115 -3.76 -3.99 -2.94
CA ASP A 115 -4.17 -5.37 -2.67
C ASP A 115 -5.69 -5.58 -2.85
N LYS A 116 -6.07 -6.68 -3.51
CA LYS A 116 -7.46 -7.01 -3.83
C LYS A 116 -8.37 -7.17 -2.60
N SER A 117 -7.83 -7.54 -1.44
CA SER A 117 -8.63 -7.78 -0.22
C SER A 117 -9.44 -6.56 0.22
N ILE A 118 -9.07 -5.36 -0.22
CA ILE A 118 -9.75 -4.12 0.18
C ILE A 118 -11.08 -3.91 -0.56
N PHE A 119 -11.29 -4.58 -1.69
CA PHE A 119 -12.48 -4.39 -2.56
C PHE A 119 -13.77 -4.70 -1.80
N TYR A 120 -13.78 -5.76 -0.99
CA TYR A 120 -14.93 -6.11 -0.17
C TYR A 120 -15.34 -4.96 0.76
N LYS A 121 -14.37 -4.34 1.44
CA LYS A 121 -14.63 -3.18 2.30
C LYS A 121 -15.07 -1.98 1.46
N MET A 122 -14.41 -1.70 0.33
CA MET A 122 -14.80 -0.60 -0.56
C MET A 122 -16.25 -0.71 -1.01
N SER A 123 -16.70 -1.90 -1.43
CA SER A 123 -18.10 -2.15 -1.80
C SER A 123 -19.08 -1.97 -0.62
N GLN A 124 -18.66 -2.24 0.62
CA GLN A 124 -19.51 -1.96 1.80
C GLN A 124 -19.69 -0.46 2.05
N PHE A 125 -18.63 0.35 1.90
CA PHE A 125 -18.68 1.79 2.16
C PHE A 125 -19.25 2.60 0.99
N SER A 126 -19.13 2.08 -0.23
CA SER A 126 -19.51 2.72 -1.48
C SER A 126 -20.27 1.72 -2.38
N PRO A 127 -21.48 1.27 -1.96
CA PRO A 127 -22.19 0.17 -2.63
C PRO A 127 -22.69 0.50 -4.04
N ASN A 128 -22.83 1.79 -4.36
CA ASN A 128 -23.30 2.25 -5.66
C ASN A 128 -22.17 2.48 -6.68
N LYS A 129 -20.92 2.22 -6.28
CA LYS A 129 -19.72 2.48 -7.08
C LYS A 129 -19.12 1.17 -7.57
N GLU A 130 -18.58 1.19 -8.78
CA GLU A 130 -17.93 0.03 -9.41
C GLU A 130 -16.41 0.09 -9.21
N PHE A 131 -15.78 -1.05 -8.91
CA PHE A 131 -14.35 -1.14 -8.61
C PHE A 131 -13.65 -2.11 -9.56
N PHE A 132 -12.62 -1.64 -10.24
CA PHE A 132 -11.76 -2.38 -11.16
C PHE A 132 -10.39 -2.58 -10.54
N GLU A 133 -9.92 -3.82 -10.54
CA GLU A 133 -8.56 -4.18 -10.10
C GLU A 133 -7.55 -3.70 -11.15
N ALA A 134 -6.55 -2.92 -10.72
CA ALA A 134 -5.46 -2.56 -11.62
C ALA A 134 -4.63 -3.81 -11.95
N PRO A 135 -4.25 -4.01 -13.22
CA PRO A 135 -3.49 -5.19 -13.62
C PRO A 135 -2.05 -5.15 -13.08
N THR A 136 -1.59 -6.30 -12.60
CA THR A 136 -0.19 -6.55 -12.26
C THR A 136 0.54 -7.24 -13.41
N GLY A 137 1.79 -6.87 -13.66
CA GLY A 137 2.61 -7.42 -14.74
C GLY A 137 3.47 -8.58 -14.27
N GLY A 138 2.98 -9.81 -14.43
CA GLY A 138 3.79 -11.02 -14.25
C GLY A 138 4.66 -11.34 -15.48
N VAL A 139 5.91 -11.80 -15.25
CA VAL A 139 6.79 -12.33 -16.30
C VAL A 139 6.27 -13.70 -16.73
N GLY A 140 5.67 -13.76 -17.92
CA GLY A 140 5.22 -15.01 -18.56
C GLY A 140 3.84 -15.49 -18.08
N SER A 141 3.01 -15.88 -19.05
CA SER A 141 1.72 -16.59 -18.90
C SER A 141 0.55 -15.86 -18.21
N SER A 142 -0.35 -15.33 -19.03
CA SER A 142 -1.83 -15.26 -18.88
C SER A 142 -2.54 -14.76 -17.61
N CYS A 143 -1.91 -14.60 -16.43
CA CYS A 143 -2.58 -13.93 -15.30
C CYS A 143 -2.57 -12.42 -15.55
N LYS A 144 -3.74 -11.83 -15.81
CA LYS A 144 -3.92 -10.38 -15.99
C LYS A 144 -4.15 -9.63 -14.67
N SER A 145 -4.27 -10.32 -13.54
CA SER A 145 -4.49 -9.68 -12.25
C SER A 145 -4.21 -10.65 -11.11
N CYS A 146 -3.08 -10.48 -10.45
CA CYS A 146 -2.68 -11.28 -9.31
C CYS A 146 -2.16 -10.35 -8.19
N ALA A 147 -2.79 -9.17 -7.97
CA ALA A 147 -2.49 -8.22 -6.89
C ALA A 147 -2.87 -8.77 -5.50
N HIS A 148 -2.26 -9.91 -5.16
CA HIS A 148 -2.57 -10.72 -4.01
C HIS A 148 -1.27 -10.99 -3.26
N CYS A 149 -1.19 -10.50 -2.02
CA CYS A 149 -0.08 -10.85 -1.15
C CYS A 149 -0.18 -12.35 -0.75
N PRO A 150 0.73 -13.23 -1.24
CA PRO A 150 0.61 -14.67 -1.00
C PRO A 150 0.73 -15.02 0.49
N TRP A 151 1.46 -14.21 1.25
CA TRP A 151 1.61 -14.40 2.69
C TRP A 151 0.36 -14.04 3.47
N MET A 152 -0.39 -13.01 3.04
CA MET A 152 -1.69 -12.69 3.65
C MET A 152 -2.70 -13.82 3.40
N GLY A 153 -2.64 -14.44 2.21
CA GLY A 153 -3.47 -15.58 1.82
C GLY A 153 -3.25 -16.87 2.63
N LEU A 154 -2.19 -16.95 3.44
CA LEU A 154 -1.96 -18.09 4.34
C LEU A 154 -2.95 -18.13 5.51
N ASN A 155 -3.64 -17.02 5.80
CA ASN A 155 -4.68 -16.97 6.83
C ASN A 155 -6.01 -17.49 6.28
N SER A 156 -6.28 -18.78 6.51
CA SER A 156 -7.52 -19.44 6.14
C SER A 156 -8.40 -19.74 7.36
N LEU A 157 -9.70 -19.98 7.16
CA LEU A 157 -10.61 -20.39 8.23
C LEU A 157 -10.16 -21.69 8.91
N TYR A 158 -9.59 -22.62 8.15
CA TYR A 158 -9.04 -23.87 8.69
C TYR A 158 -7.84 -23.63 9.61
N ASN A 159 -6.92 -22.76 9.19
CA ASN A 159 -5.74 -22.42 9.99
C ASN A 159 -6.14 -21.66 11.26
N LEU A 160 -7.15 -20.79 11.17
CA LEU A 160 -7.71 -20.07 12.31
C LEU A 160 -8.37 -21.03 13.31
N ASP A 161 -9.20 -21.96 12.85
CA ASP A 161 -9.87 -22.96 13.68
C ASP A 161 -8.87 -23.80 14.47
N LYS A 162 -7.85 -24.33 13.78
CA LYS A 162 -6.74 -25.05 14.42
C LYS A 162 -5.99 -24.21 15.44
N CYS A 163 -5.68 -22.96 15.10
CA CYS A 163 -4.95 -22.06 16.00
C CYS A 163 -5.70 -21.80 17.29
N VAL A 164 -7.03 -21.62 17.21
CA VAL A 164 -7.89 -21.38 18.37
C VAL A 164 -8.09 -22.65 19.20
N LEU A 165 -8.33 -23.81 18.56
CA LEU A 165 -8.57 -25.07 19.26
C LEU A 165 -7.33 -25.64 19.94
N GLU A 166 -6.18 -25.54 19.28
CA GLU A 166 -4.91 -26.12 19.77
C GLU A 166 -4.06 -25.09 20.56
N LEU A 167 -4.44 -23.81 20.57
CA LEU A 167 -3.66 -22.70 21.13
C LEU A 167 -2.19 -22.70 20.62
N ASN A 168 -2.01 -23.07 19.35
CA ASN A 168 -0.69 -23.15 18.70
C ASN A 168 -0.28 -21.79 18.09
N ASN A 169 0.94 -21.69 17.55
CA ASN A 169 1.50 -20.46 16.95
C ASN A 169 1.72 -19.27 17.91
N GLU A 170 2.04 -19.53 19.18
CA GLU A 170 2.48 -18.47 20.10
C GLU A 170 3.72 -17.74 19.55
N ILE A 171 3.64 -16.42 19.42
CA ILE A 171 4.76 -15.59 18.98
C ILE A 171 5.61 -15.19 20.18
N GLN A 172 6.78 -15.81 20.32
CA GLN A 172 7.74 -15.48 21.38
C GLN A 172 8.80 -14.50 20.88
N ILE A 173 8.83 -13.31 21.48
CA ILE A 173 9.83 -12.28 21.19
C ILE A 173 10.88 -12.26 22.30
N ARG A 174 12.15 -12.46 21.96
CA ARG A 174 13.26 -12.34 22.93
C ARG A 174 13.39 -10.89 23.36
N ARG A 175 13.08 -10.59 24.63
CA ARG A 175 13.39 -9.28 25.22
C ARG A 175 14.90 -9.17 25.45
N LYS A 176 15.55 -8.18 24.83
CA LYS A 176 16.87 -7.73 25.31
C LYS A 176 16.66 -6.94 26.60
N PRO A 177 17.48 -7.14 27.66
CA PRO A 177 17.42 -6.28 28.83
C PRO A 177 17.71 -4.84 28.40
N TYR A 178 16.85 -3.92 28.85
CA TYR A 178 17.00 -2.49 28.61
C TYR A 178 18.30 -2.04 29.30
N GLN A 179 19.37 -1.78 28.56
CA GLN A 179 20.56 -1.12 29.10
C GLN A 179 20.25 0.37 29.15
N ILE A 180 19.97 0.88 30.35
CA ILE A 180 19.97 2.31 30.62
C ILE A 180 21.45 2.72 30.62
N SER A 181 21.88 3.46 29.60
CA SER A 181 23.17 4.16 29.56
C SER A 181 22.92 5.66 29.64
#